data_AF-A0A952JDB5-F1
#
_entry.id   AF-A0A952JDB5-F1
#
_cell.length_a   1.000
_cell.length_b   1.000
_cell.length_c   1.000
_cell.angle_alpha   90.00
_cell.angle_beta   90.00
_cell.angle_gamma   90.00
#
_symmetry.space_group_name_H-M   'P 1'
#
loop_
_entity.id
_entity.type
_entity.pdbx_description
1 polymer ?
#
loop_
_entity_poly.entity_id
_entity_poly.type
_entity_poly.pdbx_seq_one_letter_code
_entity_poly.pdbx_strand_id
1 'polypeptide(L)'
;MKVNVILIVLMVLMITSCSPRKDEKVATSKARIQRISLDEAAQYISNFLVHDQFGKIAVSQAIGGSFDVKVFETPADRQGVLFWYCVSDASSYPAFFLGMEHVAKYDTTNVPKVPVDELRVPETFLYTGGGTSLDEVKEFLITQTKPVQPTGGTLKVDEAKLFIQNFKDLVDSVGNCDLDNCKYPQGFFDSKSNDDMTAFLSHKPITVRYYFGYDTSYKPNAIRIILIGANEAGENIILATRDEGTILQKSFPPPPIL
;
A
#
# COMPACT_ATOMS: atom_id res chain seq x y z
N MET A 1 -29.89 33.44 -57.37
CA MET A 1 -30.94 32.57 -56.77
C MET A 1 -30.27 31.32 -56.24
N LYS A 2 -30.57 30.93 -54.99
CA LYS A 2 -30.15 29.68 -54.35
C LYS A 2 -30.61 28.45 -55.15
N VAL A 3 -29.83 27.36 -55.13
CA VAL A 3 -30.14 25.94 -54.77
C VAL A 3 -28.84 25.15 -55.07
N ASN A 4 -28.04 24.58 -54.17
CA ASN A 4 -28.17 23.58 -53.10
C ASN A 4 -28.18 22.08 -53.57
N VAL A 5 -27.15 21.36 -53.08
CA VAL A 5 -27.07 19.91 -52.68
C VAL A 5 -26.69 18.80 -53.70
N ILE A 6 -25.85 17.88 -53.16
CA ILE A 6 -25.64 16.42 -53.40
C ILE A 6 -24.36 16.07 -54.21
N LEU A 7 -23.23 15.67 -53.58
CA LEU A 7 -22.80 14.38 -52.97
C LEU A 7 -22.46 13.27 -54.00
N ILE A 8 -21.25 12.67 -53.86
CA ILE A 8 -20.76 11.28 -54.21
C ILE A 8 -19.25 11.37 -54.54
N VAL A 9 -18.34 11.08 -53.60
CA VAL A 9 -17.65 9.79 -53.33
C VAL A 9 -16.72 9.31 -54.46
N LEU A 10 -15.40 9.38 -54.24
CA LEU A 10 -14.36 8.54 -54.86
C LEU A 10 -13.08 8.66 -53.99
N MET A 11 -12.90 7.76 -53.02
CA MET A 11 -11.96 6.62 -53.10
C MET A 11 -10.54 6.99 -53.55
N VAL A 12 -9.65 7.19 -52.58
CA VAL A 12 -8.22 6.85 -52.72
C VAL A 12 -7.84 5.96 -51.56
N LEU A 13 -7.63 4.68 -51.87
CA LEU A 13 -6.96 3.70 -51.04
C LEU A 13 -5.53 4.16 -50.76
N MET A 14 -5.21 4.43 -49.51
CA MET A 14 -3.85 4.33 -48.99
C MET A 14 -3.82 3.11 -48.07
N ILE A 15 -3.31 2.02 -48.62
CA ILE A 15 -2.96 0.80 -47.90
C ILE A 15 -1.70 1.15 -47.09
N THR A 16 -1.87 1.62 -45.87
CA THR A 16 -0.80 1.52 -44.86
C THR A 16 -0.97 0.19 -44.15
N SER A 17 -0.02 -0.69 -44.41
CA SER A 17 0.17 -1.97 -43.74
C SER A 17 -0.02 -1.85 -42.22
N CYS A 18 -1.13 -2.37 -41.71
CA CYS A 18 -1.28 -2.70 -40.29
C CYS A 18 -0.26 -3.81 -39.99
N SER A 19 0.89 -3.42 -39.47
CA SER A 19 1.74 -4.35 -38.72
C SER A 19 0.94 -4.76 -37.48
N PRO A 20 0.71 -6.07 -37.22
CA PRO A 20 -0.01 -6.47 -36.02
C PRO A 20 0.85 -6.03 -34.83
N ARG A 21 0.32 -5.07 -34.07
CA ARG A 21 0.83 -4.70 -32.76
C ARG A 21 0.85 -6.00 -31.98
N LYS A 22 2.06 -6.46 -31.58
CA LYS A 22 2.20 -7.60 -30.68
C LYS A 22 1.22 -7.37 -29.55
N ASP A 23 0.28 -8.30 -29.41
CA ASP A 23 -0.61 -8.37 -28.25
C ASP A 23 0.27 -8.30 -27.02
N GLU A 24 0.30 -7.11 -26.43
CA GLU A 24 0.86 -6.88 -25.12
C GLU A 24 -0.04 -7.70 -24.22
N LYS A 25 0.42 -8.91 -23.90
CA LYS A 25 -0.21 -9.76 -22.90
C LYS A 25 -0.30 -8.92 -21.64
N VAL A 26 -1.48 -8.36 -21.40
CA VAL A 26 -1.86 -7.74 -20.13
C VAL A 26 -1.61 -8.81 -19.10
N ALA A 27 -0.51 -8.67 -18.36
CA ALA A 27 -0.14 -9.58 -17.31
C ALA A 27 -1.32 -9.61 -16.34
N THR A 28 -1.93 -10.79 -16.19
CA THR A 28 -2.98 -11.07 -15.23
C THR A 28 -2.44 -10.78 -13.83
N SER A 29 -2.63 -9.55 -13.37
CA SER A 29 -2.24 -9.06 -12.05
C SER A 29 -3.17 -9.70 -11.02
N LYS A 30 -2.86 -10.94 -10.64
CA LYS A 30 -3.31 -11.45 -9.34
C LYS A 30 -2.83 -10.45 -8.30
N ALA A 31 -3.65 -10.16 -7.29
CA ALA A 31 -3.34 -9.33 -6.14
C ALA A 31 -2.09 -9.83 -5.37
N ARG A 32 -0.90 -9.67 -5.95
CA ARG A 32 0.38 -10.19 -5.45
C ARG A 32 1.05 -9.13 -4.60
N ILE A 33 1.77 -9.59 -3.59
CA ILE A 33 2.80 -8.77 -2.95
C ILE A 33 3.81 -8.46 -4.06
N GLN A 34 4.31 -7.23 -4.11
CA GLN A 34 5.36 -6.88 -5.07
C GLN A 34 6.62 -6.54 -4.30
N ARG A 35 7.75 -7.10 -4.73
CA ARG A 35 9.08 -6.65 -4.31
C ARG A 35 9.39 -5.37 -5.09
N ILE A 36 9.88 -4.35 -4.41
CA ILE A 36 10.22 -3.07 -5.04
C ILE A 36 11.63 -2.61 -4.65
N SER A 37 12.21 -1.76 -5.48
CA SER A 37 13.47 -1.09 -5.20
C SER A 37 13.31 0.03 -4.17
N LEU A 38 14.44 0.48 -3.61
CA LEU A 38 14.48 1.68 -2.76
C LEU A 38 13.97 2.92 -3.52
N ASP A 39 14.27 3.04 -4.81
CA ASP A 39 13.86 4.16 -5.64
C ASP A 39 12.34 4.19 -5.80
N GLU A 40 11.73 3.04 -6.07
CA GLU A 40 10.27 2.92 -6.15
C GLU A 40 9.61 3.22 -4.80
N ALA A 41 10.15 2.68 -3.71
CA ALA A 41 9.64 2.95 -2.37
C ALA A 41 9.67 4.45 -2.03
N ALA A 42 10.81 5.08 -2.26
CA ALA A 42 10.98 6.51 -2.04
C ALA A 42 10.10 7.35 -2.96
N GLN A 43 9.90 6.93 -4.22
CA GLN A 43 9.00 7.62 -5.13
C GLN A 43 7.55 7.57 -4.64
N TYR A 44 7.06 6.40 -4.21
CA TYR A 44 5.71 6.30 -3.65
C TYR A 44 5.54 7.11 -2.38
N ILE A 45 6.52 7.11 -1.48
CA ILE A 45 6.49 7.88 -0.23
C ILE A 45 6.56 9.39 -0.51
N SER A 46 7.43 9.83 -1.43
CA SER A 46 7.53 11.21 -1.90
C SER A 46 6.18 11.69 -2.45
N ASN A 47 5.54 10.90 -3.32
CA ASN A 47 4.22 11.20 -3.85
C ASN A 47 3.17 11.34 -2.74
N PHE A 48 3.24 10.51 -1.69
CA PHE A 48 2.33 10.60 -0.54
C PHE A 48 2.55 11.90 0.25
N LEU A 49 3.81 12.29 0.45
CA LEU A 49 4.20 13.52 1.16
C LEU A 49 3.77 14.80 0.44
N VAL A 50 3.80 14.82 -0.89
CA VAL A 50 3.40 16.01 -1.68
C VAL A 50 1.91 16.04 -2.03
N HIS A 51 1.16 14.99 -1.70
CA HIS A 51 -0.28 14.96 -1.95
C HIS A 51 -1.01 15.92 -1.01
N ASP A 52 -1.87 16.81 -1.53
CA ASP A 52 -2.47 17.92 -0.77
C ASP A 52 -3.13 17.55 0.57
N GLN A 53 -3.80 16.40 0.61
CA GLN A 53 -4.45 15.89 1.81
C GLN A 53 -3.58 14.91 2.61
N PHE A 54 -3.11 13.82 1.98
CA PHE A 54 -2.27 12.81 2.64
C PHE A 54 -0.93 13.33 3.13
N GLY A 55 -0.33 14.31 2.43
CA GLY A 55 0.91 14.96 2.85
C GLY A 55 0.78 15.67 4.19
N LYS A 56 -0.38 16.31 4.45
CA LYS A 56 -0.67 16.93 5.76
C LYS A 56 -0.76 15.87 6.86
N ILE A 57 -1.38 14.73 6.57
CA ILE A 57 -1.46 13.60 7.50
C ILE A 57 -0.06 13.02 7.78
N ALA A 58 0.76 12.85 6.74
CA ALA A 58 2.12 12.34 6.86
C ALA A 58 2.99 13.13 7.85
N VAL A 59 2.92 14.46 7.78
CA VAL A 59 3.76 15.35 8.59
C VAL A 59 3.16 15.66 9.97
N SER A 60 1.83 15.58 10.14
CA SER A 60 1.17 15.93 11.40
C SER A 60 0.70 14.74 12.23
N GLN A 61 0.54 13.56 11.62
CA GLN A 61 -0.04 12.39 12.27
C GLN A 61 0.82 11.13 12.11
N ALA A 62 1.07 10.68 10.88
CA ALA A 62 1.88 9.50 10.61
C ALA A 62 2.26 9.37 9.13
N ILE A 63 3.54 9.14 8.83
CA ILE A 63 4.00 8.63 7.52
C ILE A 63 4.04 7.09 7.50
N GLY A 64 4.01 6.48 8.68
CA GLY A 64 4.15 5.04 8.84
C GLY A 64 4.09 4.61 10.29
N GLY A 65 4.45 3.37 10.54
CA GLY A 65 4.53 2.81 11.87
C GLY A 65 5.34 1.53 11.93
N SER A 66 5.53 1.01 13.13
CA SER A 66 6.35 -0.16 13.41
C SER A 66 5.55 -1.24 14.13
N PHE A 67 5.83 -2.48 13.76
CA PHE A 67 5.34 -3.68 14.39
C PHE A 67 6.52 -4.56 14.80
N ASP A 68 6.41 -5.25 15.95
CA ASP A 68 7.35 -6.32 16.31
C ASP A 68 7.33 -7.42 15.24
N VAL A 69 8.49 -7.93 14.80
CA VAL A 69 8.55 -8.99 13.78
C VAL A 69 7.70 -10.21 14.16
N LYS A 70 7.57 -10.51 15.45
CA LYS A 70 6.78 -11.65 15.96
C LYS A 70 5.32 -11.56 15.58
N VAL A 71 4.78 -10.37 15.33
CA VAL A 71 3.38 -10.28 14.89
C VAL A 71 3.20 -10.76 13.45
N PHE A 72 4.27 -10.88 12.66
CA PHE A 72 4.24 -11.46 11.31
C PHE A 72 4.41 -12.99 11.32
N GLU A 73 4.84 -13.58 12.43
CA GLU A 73 4.89 -15.03 12.61
C GLU A 73 3.46 -15.57 12.58
N THR A 74 3.08 -16.08 11.42
CA THR A 74 1.70 -16.48 11.15
C THR A 74 1.46 -17.90 11.68
N PRO A 75 0.46 -18.12 12.56
CA PRO A 75 0.14 -19.44 13.08
C PRO A 75 -0.15 -20.49 11.99
N ALA A 76 0.02 -21.77 12.32
CA ALA A 76 -0.12 -22.88 11.36
C ALA A 76 -1.51 -22.99 10.71
N ASP A 77 -2.55 -22.40 11.31
CA ASP A 77 -3.92 -22.33 10.80
C ASP A 77 -4.25 -21.02 10.06
N ARG A 78 -3.32 -20.06 10.00
CA ARG A 78 -3.51 -18.73 9.37
C ARG A 78 -2.74 -18.61 8.06
N GLN A 79 -3.27 -17.91 7.06
CA GLN A 79 -2.66 -17.78 5.72
C GLN A 79 -1.72 -16.58 5.60
N GLY A 80 -1.90 -15.55 6.42
CA GLY A 80 -1.04 -14.38 6.43
C GLY A 80 -1.58 -13.26 7.30
N VAL A 81 -1.11 -12.05 7.03
CA VAL A 81 -1.50 -10.83 7.74
C VAL A 81 -2.37 -9.95 6.86
N LEU A 82 -3.42 -9.39 7.45
CA LEU A 82 -4.27 -8.38 6.83
C LEU A 82 -4.06 -7.06 7.57
N PHE A 83 -3.67 -6.03 6.83
CA PHE A 83 -3.63 -4.66 7.32
C PHE A 83 -4.94 -3.96 6.99
N TRP A 84 -5.49 -3.25 7.97
CA TRP A 84 -6.65 -2.38 7.86
C TRP A 84 -6.22 -0.94 8.00
N TYR A 85 -6.65 -0.08 7.08
CA TYR A 85 -6.42 1.35 7.21
C TYR A 85 -7.41 1.94 8.22
N CYS A 86 -6.89 2.66 9.20
CA CYS A 86 -7.66 3.20 10.31
C CYS A 86 -7.41 4.70 10.47
N VAL A 87 -8.49 5.45 10.71
CA VAL A 87 -8.46 6.84 11.18
C VAL A 87 -9.12 6.90 12.54
N SER A 88 -8.43 7.43 13.55
CA SER A 88 -8.94 7.54 14.91
C SER A 88 -8.98 8.98 15.38
N ASP A 89 -10.09 9.32 16.02
CA ASP A 89 -10.33 10.59 16.68
C ASP A 89 -10.02 10.49 18.19
N ALA A 90 -9.83 9.25 18.68
CA ALA A 90 -9.57 8.94 20.07
C ALA A 90 -8.09 9.14 20.41
N SER A 91 -7.82 9.84 21.50
CA SER A 91 -6.46 10.15 21.98
C SER A 91 -5.65 8.93 22.43
N SER A 92 -6.30 7.78 22.65
CA SER A 92 -5.67 6.52 23.02
C SER A 92 -5.05 5.77 21.85
N TYR A 93 -5.32 6.19 20.61
CA TYR A 93 -4.85 5.54 19.39
C TYR A 93 -4.17 6.56 18.46
N PRO A 94 -3.24 6.12 17.60
CA PRO A 94 -2.71 6.98 16.56
C PRO A 94 -3.82 7.51 15.65
N ALA A 95 -3.71 8.77 15.21
CA ALA A 95 -4.75 9.40 14.40
C ALA A 95 -4.91 8.75 13.00
N PHE A 96 -3.81 8.26 12.42
CA PHE A 96 -3.78 7.57 11.13
C PHE A 96 -2.80 6.40 11.21
N PHE A 97 -3.26 5.16 10.98
CA PHE A 97 -2.42 3.97 11.14
C PHE A 97 -2.95 2.75 10.38
N LEU A 98 -2.12 1.72 10.27
CA LEU A 98 -2.55 0.38 9.87
C LEU A 98 -2.79 -0.47 11.12
N GLY A 99 -3.99 -1.01 11.30
CA GLY A 99 -4.24 -2.10 12.26
C GLY A 99 -3.98 -3.45 11.60
N MET A 100 -3.45 -4.43 12.32
CA MET A 100 -3.08 -5.73 11.74
C MET A 100 -3.78 -6.90 12.41
N GLU A 101 -4.32 -7.82 11.64
CA GLU A 101 -4.83 -9.12 12.11
C GLU A 101 -4.23 -10.29 11.33
N HIS A 102 -4.24 -11.48 11.94
CA HIS A 102 -3.97 -12.73 11.23
C HIS A 102 -5.26 -13.28 10.63
N VAL A 103 -5.24 -13.67 9.37
CA VAL A 103 -6.43 -14.21 8.70
C VAL A 103 -6.27 -15.70 8.41
N ALA A 104 -7.30 -16.49 8.71
CA ALA A 104 -7.31 -17.94 8.45
C ALA A 104 -7.16 -18.25 6.97
N LYS A 105 -7.97 -17.56 6.15
CA LYS A 105 -7.96 -17.65 4.70
C LYS A 105 -8.33 -16.30 4.12
N TYR A 106 -7.60 -15.87 3.11
CA TYR A 106 -7.97 -14.68 2.32
C TYR A 106 -8.61 -15.12 1.02
N ASP A 107 -9.93 -14.95 0.94
CA ASP A 107 -10.68 -15.18 -0.29
C ASP A 107 -10.86 -13.86 -1.03
N THR A 108 -10.21 -13.72 -2.18
CA THR A 108 -10.35 -12.51 -2.99
C THR A 108 -11.78 -12.31 -3.50
N THR A 109 -12.57 -13.38 -3.63
CA THR A 109 -13.98 -13.32 -4.09
C THR A 109 -14.94 -12.95 -2.97
N ASN A 110 -14.54 -13.17 -1.72
CA ASN A 110 -15.30 -12.83 -0.53
C ASN A 110 -14.40 -12.09 0.46
N VAL A 111 -13.97 -10.90 0.05
CA VAL A 111 -13.06 -10.08 0.84
C VAL A 111 -13.75 -9.64 2.14
N PRO A 112 -13.12 -9.84 3.32
CA PRO A 112 -13.66 -9.36 4.59
C PRO A 112 -13.98 -7.87 4.54
N LYS A 113 -15.13 -7.47 5.07
CA LYS A 113 -15.54 -6.05 5.13
C LYS A 113 -15.17 -5.39 6.46
N VAL A 114 -14.91 -6.20 7.47
CA VAL A 114 -14.55 -5.82 8.83
C VAL A 114 -13.55 -6.86 9.38
N PRO A 115 -12.75 -6.50 10.40
CA PRO A 115 -11.88 -7.44 11.10
C PRO A 115 -12.67 -8.61 11.69
N VAL A 116 -12.03 -9.78 11.70
CA VAL A 116 -12.59 -10.98 12.33
C VAL A 116 -12.07 -11.13 13.75
N ASP A 117 -10.83 -10.67 13.99
CA ASP A 117 -10.16 -10.71 15.27
C ASP A 117 -9.75 -9.28 15.72
N GLU A 118 -9.29 -9.12 16.97
CA GLU A 118 -8.74 -7.84 17.43
C GLU A 118 -7.53 -7.41 16.59
N LEU A 119 -7.42 -6.11 16.31
CA LEU A 119 -6.30 -5.58 15.54
C LEU A 119 -5.13 -5.27 16.47
N ARG A 120 -3.93 -5.67 16.07
CA ARG A 120 -2.68 -5.16 16.63
C ARG A 120 -2.50 -3.71 16.17
N VAL A 121 -2.26 -2.81 17.11
CA VAL A 121 -2.05 -1.39 16.84
C VAL A 121 -0.56 -1.07 16.88
N PRO A 122 0.03 -0.48 15.82
CA PRO A 122 1.44 -0.16 15.77
C PRO A 122 1.74 1.08 16.61
N GLU A 123 3.03 1.31 16.88
CA GLU A 123 3.48 2.67 17.15
C GLU A 123 3.70 3.38 15.82
N THR A 124 3.17 4.60 15.66
CA THR A 124 3.38 5.39 14.44
C THR A 124 4.60 6.31 14.55
N PHE A 125 5.04 6.83 13.41
CA PHE A 125 6.05 7.88 13.36
C PHE A 125 5.74 8.89 12.26
N LEU A 126 6.23 10.11 12.47
CA LEU A 126 6.16 11.21 11.52
C LEU A 126 7.32 11.15 10.54
N TYR A 127 7.15 11.82 9.40
CA TYR A 127 8.27 12.10 8.50
C TYR A 127 9.11 13.24 9.08
N THR A 128 10.40 12.98 9.29
CA THR A 128 11.36 13.96 9.86
C THR A 128 12.45 14.38 8.89
N GLY A 129 12.32 14.05 7.59
CA GLY A 129 13.27 14.46 6.57
C GLY A 129 13.20 15.97 6.28
N GLY A 130 14.28 16.50 5.70
CA GLY A 130 14.44 17.93 5.41
C GLY A 130 13.62 18.47 4.22
N GLY A 131 13.04 17.58 3.42
CA GLY A 131 12.24 17.92 2.25
C GLY A 131 11.50 16.71 1.68
N THR A 132 10.85 16.85 0.52
CA THR A 132 9.98 15.81 -0.06
C THR A 132 10.49 15.26 -1.38
N SER A 133 11.70 15.65 -1.80
CA SER A 133 12.31 15.16 -3.02
C SER A 133 12.65 13.67 -2.91
N LEU A 134 12.77 13.00 -4.06
CA LEU A 134 13.12 11.57 -4.12
C LEU A 134 14.40 11.27 -3.32
N ASP A 135 15.45 12.08 -3.50
CA ASP A 135 16.75 11.86 -2.85
C ASP A 135 16.67 12.08 -1.33
N GLU A 136 15.90 13.07 -0.86
CA GLU A 136 15.70 13.30 0.58
C GLU A 136 14.88 12.18 1.23
N VAL A 137 13.88 11.64 0.52
CA VAL A 137 13.11 10.50 1.02
C VAL A 137 13.97 9.24 1.03
N LYS A 138 14.81 9.01 0.01
CA LYS A 138 15.79 7.90 0.01
C LYS A 138 16.75 8.01 1.18
N GLU A 139 17.32 9.20 1.40
CA GLU A 139 18.23 9.46 2.52
C GLU A 139 17.54 9.22 3.86
N PHE A 140 16.30 9.69 4.01
CA PHE A 140 15.48 9.40 5.19
C PHE A 140 15.33 7.89 5.41
N LEU A 141 14.98 7.11 4.37
CA LEU A 141 14.84 5.66 4.50
C LEU A 141 16.16 4.98 4.86
N ILE A 142 17.29 5.44 4.34
CA ILE A 142 18.62 4.87 4.63
C ILE A 142 19.05 5.20 6.07
N THR A 143 18.81 6.43 6.52
CA THR A 143 19.34 6.94 7.80
C THR A 143 18.37 6.82 8.97
N GLN A 144 17.11 6.45 8.73
CA GLN A 144 16.11 6.36 9.79
C GLN A 144 16.50 5.31 10.83
N THR A 145 16.90 5.82 11.99
CA THR A 145 17.16 5.06 13.20
C THR A 145 16.05 5.34 14.21
N LYS A 146 15.07 4.43 14.30
CA LYS A 146 14.05 4.48 15.35
C LYS A 146 14.17 3.21 16.19
N PRO A 147 14.38 3.33 17.52
CA PRO A 147 14.47 2.19 18.40
C PRO A 147 13.26 1.27 18.22
N VAL A 148 13.50 -0.03 18.35
CA VAL A 148 12.44 -1.04 18.42
C VAL A 148 11.56 -0.72 19.63
N GLN A 149 10.32 -0.35 19.37
CA GLN A 149 9.32 -0.17 20.41
C GLN A 149 8.25 -1.25 20.26
N PRO A 150 7.78 -1.85 21.36
CA PRO A 150 6.76 -2.87 21.31
C PRO A 150 5.45 -2.30 20.74
N THR A 151 4.73 -3.13 20.00
CA THR A 151 3.42 -2.84 19.41
C THR A 151 2.49 -2.17 20.44
N GLY A 152 1.91 -1.02 20.08
CA GLY A 152 1.23 -0.08 20.98
C GLY A 152 -0.08 -0.56 21.65
N GLY A 153 -0.58 -1.75 21.29
CA GLY A 153 -1.72 -2.38 21.97
C GLY A 153 -2.57 -3.24 21.06
N THR A 154 -3.79 -3.54 21.51
CA THR A 154 -4.86 -4.15 20.70
C THR A 154 -6.05 -3.19 20.57
N LEU A 155 -6.77 -3.32 19.47
CA LEU A 155 -7.98 -2.58 19.14
C LEU A 155 -9.10 -3.59 18.94
N LYS A 156 -10.20 -3.41 19.67
CA LYS A 156 -11.35 -4.32 19.58
C LYS A 156 -12.05 -4.16 18.24
N VAL A 157 -12.66 -5.24 17.78
CA VAL A 157 -13.35 -5.30 16.49
C VAL A 157 -14.37 -4.17 16.31
N ASP A 158 -15.16 -3.84 17.34
CA ASP A 158 -16.19 -2.81 17.23
C ASP A 158 -15.62 -1.39 17.10
N GLU A 159 -14.52 -1.10 17.79
CA GLU A 159 -13.78 0.16 17.63
C GLU A 159 -13.08 0.22 16.27
N ALA A 160 -12.51 -0.90 15.83
CA ALA A 160 -11.89 -1.01 14.52
C ALA A 160 -12.87 -0.71 13.38
N LYS A 161 -14.12 -1.19 13.46
CA LYS A 161 -15.17 -0.88 12.47
C LYS A 161 -15.35 0.62 12.29
N LEU A 162 -15.39 1.37 13.39
CA LEU A 162 -15.53 2.83 13.36
C LEU A 162 -14.31 3.47 12.68
N PHE A 163 -13.10 3.11 13.09
CA PHE A 163 -11.88 3.72 12.54
C PHE A 163 -11.65 3.39 11.07
N ILE A 164 -12.05 2.19 10.65
CA ILE A 164 -12.06 1.77 9.25
C ILE A 164 -13.07 2.58 8.44
N GLN A 165 -14.25 2.86 9.01
CA GLN A 165 -15.24 3.70 8.35
C GLN A 165 -14.73 5.15 8.21
N ASN A 166 -14.12 5.71 9.26
CA ASN A 166 -13.52 7.04 9.21
C ASN A 166 -12.46 7.15 8.11
N PHE A 167 -11.67 6.08 7.89
CA PHE A 167 -10.73 6.04 6.77
C PHE A 167 -11.43 6.05 5.40
N LYS A 168 -12.51 5.28 5.23
CA LYS A 168 -13.29 5.29 3.98
C LYS A 168 -13.83 6.70 3.69
N ASP A 169 -14.41 7.34 4.69
CA ASP A 169 -14.97 8.69 4.57
C ASP A 169 -13.88 9.70 4.18
N LEU A 170 -12.67 9.58 4.73
CA LEU A 170 -11.51 10.38 4.33
C LEU A 170 -11.17 10.14 2.85
N VAL A 171 -11.03 8.89 2.42
CA VAL A 171 -10.64 8.58 1.03
C VAL A 171 -11.72 9.03 0.02
N ASP A 172 -13.00 8.91 0.37
CA ASP A 172 -14.11 9.40 -0.43
C ASP A 172 -14.06 10.93 -0.54
N SER A 173 -13.79 11.64 0.56
CA SER A 173 -13.69 13.11 0.57
C SER A 173 -12.57 13.68 -0.30
N VAL A 174 -11.50 12.90 -0.52
CA VAL A 174 -10.37 13.32 -1.36
C VAL A 174 -10.58 13.01 -2.84
N GLY A 175 -11.74 12.44 -3.22
CA GLY A 175 -12.05 12.09 -4.60
C GLY A 175 -11.15 11.01 -5.19
N ASN A 176 -10.53 10.20 -4.33
CA ASN A 176 -9.61 9.14 -4.73
C ASN A 176 -10.29 7.76 -4.72
N CYS A 177 -11.60 7.74 -4.51
CA CYS A 177 -12.39 6.53 -4.53
C CYS A 177 -13.57 6.62 -5.49
N ASP A 178 -13.68 5.58 -6.32
CA ASP A 178 -14.98 5.13 -6.80
C ASP A 178 -15.49 4.10 -5.80
N LEU A 179 -16.69 4.29 -5.25
CA LEU A 179 -17.31 3.46 -4.21
C LEU A 179 -17.25 1.96 -4.55
N ASP A 180 -17.24 1.63 -5.84
CA ASP A 180 -17.16 0.25 -6.27
C ASP A 180 -15.80 -0.41 -6.05
N ASN A 181 -14.73 0.38 -6.08
CA ASN A 181 -13.36 -0.09 -6.07
C ASN A 181 -12.70 0.00 -4.69
N CYS A 182 -13.04 0.95 -3.81
CA CYS A 182 -12.43 1.05 -2.47
C CYS A 182 -13.29 0.47 -1.34
N LYS A 183 -14.11 -0.53 -1.67
CA LYS A 183 -14.93 -1.29 -0.72
C LYS A 183 -14.14 -1.82 0.48
N TYR A 184 -12.86 -2.14 0.29
CA TYR A 184 -12.02 -2.87 1.23
C TYR A 184 -10.74 -2.10 1.60
N PRO A 185 -10.76 -1.27 2.66
CA PRO A 185 -9.62 -0.49 3.18
C PRO A 185 -8.59 -1.37 3.84
N GLN A 186 -7.98 -2.24 3.04
CA GLN A 186 -7.07 -3.26 3.52
C GLN A 186 -6.01 -3.67 2.51
N GLY A 187 -4.92 -4.24 3.01
CA GLY A 187 -3.88 -4.88 2.24
C GLY A 187 -3.51 -6.24 2.83
N PHE A 188 -3.63 -7.30 2.03
CA PHE A 188 -3.28 -8.66 2.44
C PHE A 188 -1.87 -9.06 1.99
N PHE A 189 -1.07 -9.53 2.95
CA PHE A 189 0.21 -10.16 2.71
C PHE A 189 0.14 -11.65 3.07
N ASP A 190 0.16 -12.49 2.05
CA ASP A 190 0.19 -13.94 2.19
C ASP A 190 1.57 -14.40 2.71
N SER A 191 1.56 -15.24 3.74
CA SER A 191 2.76 -15.81 4.34
C SER A 191 3.00 -17.28 3.98
N LYS A 192 2.07 -17.93 3.26
CA LYS A 192 2.09 -19.38 2.97
C LYS A 192 2.20 -19.73 1.50
N SER A 193 1.54 -18.96 0.63
CA SER A 193 1.49 -19.25 -0.82
C SER A 193 2.52 -18.48 -1.64
N ASN A 194 3.18 -17.50 -1.03
CA ASN A 194 4.13 -16.62 -1.70
C ASN A 194 5.46 -16.58 -0.94
N ASP A 195 6.55 -16.87 -1.63
CA ASP A 195 7.91 -16.85 -1.10
C ASP A 195 8.35 -15.44 -0.67
N ASP A 196 7.64 -14.38 -1.06
CA ASP A 196 8.00 -12.99 -0.80
C ASP A 196 8.06 -12.63 0.69
N MET A 197 7.02 -12.96 1.47
CA MET A 197 7.01 -12.65 2.90
C MET A 197 8.04 -13.49 3.65
N THR A 198 8.17 -14.77 3.28
CA THR A 198 9.20 -15.66 3.85
C THR A 198 10.61 -15.14 3.55
N ALA A 199 10.89 -14.74 2.31
CA ALA A 199 12.16 -14.15 1.90
C ALA A 199 12.41 -12.83 2.65
N PHE A 200 11.40 -11.97 2.77
CA PHE A 200 11.49 -10.73 3.53
C PHE A 200 11.88 -10.99 5.00
N LEU A 201 11.18 -11.90 5.68
CA LEU A 201 11.47 -12.25 7.07
C LEU A 201 12.79 -13.01 7.26
N SER A 202 13.32 -13.66 6.21
CA SER A 202 14.60 -14.37 6.27
C SER A 202 15.81 -13.46 6.54
N HIS A 203 15.67 -12.15 6.31
CA HIS A 203 16.65 -11.13 6.68
C HIS A 203 16.71 -10.86 8.19
N LYS A 204 15.91 -11.58 8.99
CA LYS A 204 15.84 -11.51 10.46
C LYS A 204 15.65 -10.08 10.99
N PRO A 205 14.65 -9.33 10.49
CA PRO A 205 14.33 -8.05 11.10
C PRO A 205 13.86 -8.26 12.55
N ILE A 206 14.14 -7.28 13.42
CA ILE A 206 13.58 -7.24 14.78
C ILE A 206 12.21 -6.56 14.76
N THR A 207 12.03 -5.58 13.87
CA THR A 207 10.75 -4.93 13.61
C THR A 207 10.49 -4.80 12.13
N VAL A 208 9.22 -4.71 11.77
CA VAL A 208 8.79 -4.37 10.41
C VAL A 208 8.18 -2.98 10.45
N ARG A 209 8.76 -2.07 9.69
CA ARG A 209 8.20 -0.74 9.46
C ARG A 209 7.30 -0.79 8.25
N TYR A 210 6.13 -0.19 8.36
CA TYR A 210 5.34 0.15 7.20
C TYR A 210 5.41 1.66 6.94
N TYR A 211 5.30 2.03 5.67
CA TYR A 211 5.16 3.40 5.21
C TYR A 211 3.95 3.50 4.30
N PHE A 212 3.26 4.62 4.36
CA PHE A 212 2.24 4.96 3.39
C PHE A 212 2.90 5.54 2.14
N GLY A 213 2.55 4.98 0.99
CA GLY A 213 2.94 5.47 -0.33
C GLY A 213 1.73 5.87 -1.16
N TYR A 214 1.98 6.62 -2.23
CA TYR A 214 0.98 7.03 -3.20
C TYR A 214 1.49 6.81 -4.63
N ASP A 215 0.71 6.09 -5.41
CA ASP A 215 0.94 5.84 -6.83
C ASP A 215 0.00 6.71 -7.65
N THR A 216 0.57 7.70 -8.32
CA THR A 216 -0.17 8.66 -9.14
C THR A 216 -0.72 8.05 -10.43
N SER A 217 -0.21 6.89 -10.84
CA SER A 217 -0.56 6.23 -12.11
C SER A 217 -1.72 5.24 -11.99
N TYR A 218 -2.03 4.79 -10.78
CA TYR A 218 -3.02 3.74 -10.53
C TYR A 218 -4.18 4.28 -9.69
N LYS A 219 -5.21 4.79 -10.36
CA LYS A 219 -6.50 5.09 -9.72
C LYS A 219 -7.50 3.98 -10.01
N PRO A 220 -8.31 3.56 -9.02
CA PRO A 220 -8.39 4.08 -7.64
C PRO A 220 -7.38 3.45 -6.68
N ASN A 221 -6.65 2.42 -7.10
CA ASN A 221 -5.66 1.71 -6.30
C ASN A 221 -4.39 2.54 -6.10
N ALA A 222 -4.45 3.71 -5.45
CA ALA A 222 -3.32 4.64 -5.40
C ALA A 222 -2.52 4.54 -4.10
N ILE A 223 -3.14 4.22 -2.97
CA ILE A 223 -2.42 4.15 -1.69
C ILE A 223 -1.64 2.84 -1.62
N ARG A 224 -0.42 2.87 -1.08
CA ARG A 224 0.49 1.73 -0.97
C ARG A 224 0.86 1.50 0.49
N ILE A 225 0.90 0.25 0.91
CA ILE A 225 1.60 -0.21 2.12
C ILE A 225 2.97 -0.65 1.67
N ILE A 226 4.02 -0.02 2.17
CA ILE A 226 5.41 -0.37 1.88
C ILE A 226 6.03 -0.93 3.15
N LEU A 227 6.49 -2.17 3.14
CA LEU A 227 7.12 -2.83 4.29
C LEU A 227 8.64 -2.85 4.13
N ILE A 228 9.35 -2.47 5.20
CA ILE A 228 10.81 -2.54 5.30
C ILE A 228 11.16 -3.14 6.66
N GLY A 229 12.02 -4.16 6.69
CA GLY A 229 12.53 -4.72 7.94
C GLY A 229 13.54 -3.79 8.59
N ALA A 230 13.63 -3.76 9.92
CA ALA A 230 14.65 -3.02 10.65
C ALA A 230 15.48 -3.93 11.57
N ASN A 231 16.77 -3.66 11.66
CA ASN A 231 17.74 -4.46 12.43
C ASN A 231 17.73 -4.11 13.93
N GLU A 232 18.62 -4.73 14.70
CA GLU A 232 18.78 -4.48 16.16
C GLU A 232 19.18 -3.04 16.50
N ALA A 233 19.91 -2.36 15.61
CA ALA A 233 20.26 -0.95 15.76
C ALA A 233 19.08 -0.01 15.44
N GLY A 234 17.95 -0.57 14.98
CA GLY A 234 16.81 0.20 14.52
C GLY A 234 17.08 0.87 13.16
N GLU A 235 18.01 0.38 12.35
CA GLU A 235 18.20 0.85 10.97
C GLU A 235 17.34 0.03 10.02
N ASN A 236 16.87 0.65 8.93
CA ASN A 236 16.20 -0.10 7.87
C ASN A 236 17.18 -1.08 7.19
N ILE A 237 16.77 -2.33 7.01
CA ILE A 237 17.52 -3.35 6.27
C ILE A 237 17.28 -3.10 4.78
N ILE A 238 18.15 -2.30 4.19
CA ILE A 238 18.14 -1.99 2.76
C ILE A 238 19.42 -2.57 2.16
N LEU A 239 19.28 -3.67 1.41
CA LEU A 239 20.44 -4.27 0.73
C LEU A 239 20.79 -3.46 -0.51
N ALA A 240 22.08 -3.20 -0.70
CA ALA A 240 22.62 -2.41 -1.82
C ALA A 240 22.51 -3.13 -3.18
N THR A 241 22.32 -4.45 -3.18
CA THR A 241 22.10 -5.22 -4.41
C THR A 241 20.63 -5.14 -4.81
N ARG A 242 20.37 -5.09 -6.12
CA ARG A 242 19.01 -5.18 -6.71
C ARG A 242 18.30 -6.51 -6.43
N ASP A 243 18.80 -7.31 -5.49
CA ASP A 243 18.16 -8.56 -5.11
C ASP A 243 16.84 -8.24 -4.43
N GLU A 244 15.80 -8.40 -5.23
CA GLU A 244 14.40 -8.26 -4.91
C GLU A 244 14.10 -9.05 -3.63
N GLY A 245 13.67 -8.39 -2.54
CA GLY A 245 13.21 -9.11 -1.34
C GLY A 245 13.24 -8.33 -0.02
N THR A 246 13.88 -7.15 0.03
CA THR A 246 14.01 -6.36 1.26
C THR A 246 12.87 -5.37 1.49
N ILE A 247 12.24 -4.91 0.41
CA ILE A 247 11.11 -4.00 0.45
C ILE A 247 9.94 -4.65 -0.26
N LEU A 248 8.83 -4.78 0.46
CA LEU A 248 7.58 -5.31 -0.08
C LEU A 248 6.58 -4.17 -0.22
N GLN A 249 5.70 -4.25 -1.22
CA GLN A 249 4.56 -3.35 -1.31
C GLN A 249 3.25 -4.07 -1.62
N LYS A 250 2.17 -3.45 -1.15
CA LYS A 250 0.80 -3.82 -1.46
C LYS A 250 -0.05 -2.58 -1.72
N SER A 251 -0.89 -2.61 -2.74
CA SER A 251 -1.83 -1.53 -3.05
C SER A 251 -3.14 -1.62 -2.26
N PHE A 252 -3.72 -0.46 -1.97
CA PHE A 252 -5.11 -0.24 -1.58
C PHE A 252 -5.83 0.62 -2.65
N PRO A 253 -7.10 0.29 -2.99
CA PRO A 253 -7.76 -1.00 -2.77
C PRO A 253 -6.94 -2.21 -3.24
N PRO A 254 -7.26 -3.44 -2.79
CA PRO A 254 -6.76 -4.61 -3.48
C PRO A 254 -7.20 -4.54 -4.95
N PRO A 255 -6.36 -4.91 -5.93
CA PRO A 255 -6.74 -4.86 -7.33
C PRO A 255 -7.96 -5.76 -7.57
N PRO A 256 -8.88 -5.36 -8.46
CA PRO A 256 -10.04 -6.18 -8.80
C PRO A 256 -9.58 -7.56 -9.28
N ILE A 257 -10.35 -8.60 -8.94
CA ILE A 257 -10.15 -9.92 -9.56
C ILE A 257 -10.60 -9.80 -11.01
N LEU A 258 -9.66 -9.93 -11.94
CA LEU A 258 -9.94 -10.08 -13.37
C LEU A 258 -10.31 -11.54 -13.68
#